data_AF-A0A1J5HUA6-F1
#
_entry.id   AF-A0A1J5HUA6-F1
#
_cell.length_a   1.000
_cell.length_b   1.000
_cell.length_c   1.000
_cell.angle_alpha   90.00
_cell.angle_beta   90.00
_cell.angle_gamma   90.00
#
_symmetry.space_group_name_H-M   'P 1'
#
loop_
_entity.id
_entity.type
_entity.pdbx_description
1 polymer ?
#
loop_
_entity_poly.entity_id
_entity_poly.type
_entity_poly.pdbx_seq_one_letter_code
_entity_poly.pdbx_strand_id
1 'polypeptide(L)'
;MKRGLLDNVCNELDKQALAFALGLRANTGGRIVSLSMGPPFAERVLRYALSVGADAGVLLTDRKLGGADTAATAYPLGQAIRKIAKDSFDGNRDYIIVSGMQSVDGDTAQVPPQIAEELGITHIAYATSFDFPEGQLQIRRITSRGAEIVAPQSYPCVITVAKWTEPPNALFSRTRWAYGQILFQWSAADIGADDARLGLPGSRTMVNRIFSPKELSRRTCVFEKDMTRLVGLLAEAYARKSKTAQEVRTEQPYQVLGGKKPHYAGEVWVYIEHNQGEVSAVSPALPFRPEFWMSCCRIGGNRKPPSWQSYWAAR
;
A
#
# COMPACT_ATOMS: atom_id res chain seq x y z
N MET A 1 4.86 25.67 -0.38
CA MET A 1 4.32 25.39 0.98
C MET A 1 5.44 24.79 1.83
N LYS A 2 5.72 25.30 3.04
CA LYS A 2 6.78 24.78 3.92
C LYS A 2 6.25 23.58 4.72
N ARG A 3 6.66 22.35 4.37
CA ARG A 3 6.17 21.10 5.01
C ARG A 3 6.49 20.98 6.51
N GLY A 4 7.55 21.62 6.99
CA GLY A 4 7.96 21.54 8.41
C GLY A 4 7.02 22.22 9.41
N LEU A 5 5.97 22.91 8.96
CA LEU A 5 4.95 23.53 9.81
C LEU A 5 3.66 22.71 9.88
N LEU A 6 3.58 21.59 9.17
CA LEU A 6 2.41 20.72 9.16
C LEU A 6 2.53 19.67 10.26
N ASP A 7 1.40 19.36 10.88
CA ASP A 7 1.33 18.29 11.86
C ASP A 7 1.47 16.91 11.20
N ASN A 8 2.25 16.04 11.83
CA ASN A 8 2.26 14.61 11.49
C ASN A 8 0.96 13.98 11.97
N VAL A 9 0.12 13.54 11.04
CA VAL A 9 -1.18 12.93 11.31
C VAL A 9 -1.19 11.47 10.85
N CYS A 10 -2.14 10.69 11.38
CA CYS A 10 -2.44 9.39 10.80
C CYS A 10 -2.88 9.59 9.35
N ASN A 11 -2.31 8.80 8.43
CA ASN A 11 -2.69 8.81 7.04
C ASN A 11 -4.19 8.50 6.89
N GLU A 12 -4.91 9.26 6.05
CA GLU A 12 -6.38 9.16 5.96
C GLU A 12 -6.84 7.76 5.50
N LEU A 13 -6.11 7.12 4.60
CA LEU A 13 -6.43 5.75 4.17
C LEU A 13 -6.20 4.73 5.30
N ASP A 14 -5.22 4.97 6.18
CA ASP A 14 -5.01 4.11 7.36
C ASP A 14 -6.07 4.35 8.44
N LYS A 15 -6.65 5.56 8.53
CA LYS A 15 -7.84 5.81 9.36
C LYS A 15 -9.04 4.99 8.88
N GLN A 16 -9.26 4.92 7.57
CA GLN A 16 -10.32 4.08 6.99
C GLN A 16 -10.01 2.59 7.15
N ALA A 17 -8.74 2.19 7.10
CA ALA A 17 -8.31 0.83 7.42
C ALA A 17 -8.59 0.45 8.88
N LEU A 18 -8.34 1.38 9.82
CA LEU A 18 -8.71 1.19 11.23
C LEU A 18 -10.23 1.05 11.39
N ALA A 19 -11.01 1.90 10.73
CA ALA A 19 -12.46 1.76 10.71
C ALA A 19 -12.86 0.37 10.19
N PHE A 20 -12.29 -0.07 9.07
CA PHE A 20 -12.58 -1.37 8.46
C PHE A 20 -12.29 -2.51 9.43
N ALA A 21 -11.15 -2.47 10.13
CA ALA A 21 -10.80 -3.43 11.16
C ALA A 21 -11.80 -3.43 12.34
N LEU A 22 -12.30 -2.26 12.77
CA LEU A 22 -13.34 -2.16 13.80
C LEU A 22 -14.66 -2.78 13.34
N GLY A 23 -15.03 -2.60 12.07
CA GLY A 23 -16.19 -3.22 11.45
C GLY A 23 -16.06 -4.76 11.37
N LEU A 24 -14.89 -5.27 10.99
CA LEU A 24 -14.61 -6.70 11.02
C LEU A 24 -14.72 -7.26 12.45
N ARG A 25 -14.15 -6.54 13.44
CA ARG A 25 -14.25 -6.94 14.86
C ARG A 25 -15.69 -7.03 15.34
N ALA A 26 -16.57 -6.12 14.92
CA ALA A 26 -17.97 -6.15 15.34
C ALA A 26 -18.70 -7.44 14.92
N ASN A 27 -18.24 -8.10 13.85
CA ASN A 27 -18.81 -9.36 13.35
C ASN A 27 -18.07 -10.62 13.84
N THR A 28 -16.81 -10.48 14.25
CA THR A 28 -15.91 -11.62 14.57
C THR A 28 -15.50 -11.70 16.04
N GLY A 29 -15.63 -10.62 16.81
CA GLY A 29 -15.16 -10.54 18.20
C GLY A 29 -13.64 -10.49 18.36
N GLY A 30 -12.87 -10.30 17.28
CA GLY A 30 -11.40 -10.33 17.30
C GLY A 30 -10.73 -9.18 18.06
N ARG A 31 -9.42 -9.29 18.29
CA ARG A 31 -8.58 -8.26 18.92
C ARG A 31 -7.83 -7.45 17.87
N ILE A 32 -7.78 -6.13 18.02
CA ILE A 32 -7.09 -5.22 17.09
C ILE A 32 -5.75 -4.77 17.67
N VAL A 33 -4.66 -5.10 16.98
CA VAL A 33 -3.32 -4.61 17.28
C VAL A 33 -2.91 -3.59 16.22
N SER A 34 -2.65 -2.36 16.63
CA SER A 34 -2.12 -1.31 15.75
C SER A 34 -0.59 -1.40 15.69
N LEU A 35 -0.02 -1.37 14.48
CA LEU A 35 1.42 -1.44 14.24
C LEU A 35 1.84 -0.23 13.41
N SER A 36 2.89 0.47 13.82
CA SER A 36 3.49 1.55 13.05
C SER A 36 5.01 1.44 13.09
N MET A 37 5.65 1.56 11.92
CA MET A 37 7.09 1.70 11.79
C MET A 37 7.43 3.18 11.60
N GLY A 38 8.26 3.73 12.46
CA GLY A 38 8.63 5.13 12.36
C GLY A 38 9.47 5.65 13.52
N PRO A 39 9.83 6.94 13.48
CA PRO A 39 10.55 7.59 14.56
C PRO A 39 9.68 7.66 15.84
N PRO A 40 10.26 7.98 17.01
CA PRO A 40 9.54 7.98 18.29
C PRO A 40 8.23 8.78 18.30
N PHE A 41 8.15 9.90 17.57
CA PHE A 41 6.92 10.70 17.50
C PHE A 41 5.75 10.00 16.78
N ALA A 42 5.99 8.91 16.04
CA ALA A 42 4.95 8.08 15.44
C ALA A 42 4.07 7.38 16.50
N GLU A 43 4.53 7.31 17.76
CA GLU A 43 3.70 6.94 18.91
C GLU A 43 2.35 7.66 18.91
N ARG A 44 2.31 8.95 18.53
CA ARG A 44 1.07 9.74 18.50
C ARG A 44 -0.01 9.13 17.59
N VAL A 45 0.39 8.48 16.49
CA VAL A 45 -0.53 7.79 15.57
C VAL A 45 -1.12 6.53 16.22
N LEU A 46 -0.30 5.78 16.97
CA LEU A 46 -0.75 4.61 17.72
C LEU A 46 -1.67 5.01 18.87
N ARG A 47 -1.38 6.10 19.58
CA ARG A 47 -2.28 6.66 20.61
C ARG A 47 -3.63 7.03 20.02
N TYR A 48 -3.65 7.63 18.83
CA TYR A 48 -4.90 7.87 18.10
C TYR A 48 -5.65 6.56 17.81
N ALA A 49 -4.98 5.54 17.27
CA ALA A 49 -5.61 4.25 16.97
C ALA A 49 -6.24 3.59 18.21
N LEU A 50 -5.52 3.59 19.34
CA LEU A 50 -6.03 3.12 20.63
C LEU A 50 -7.24 3.92 21.13
N SER A 51 -7.22 5.24 20.93
CA SER A 51 -8.29 6.18 21.33
C SER A 51 -9.57 5.96 20.53
N VAL A 52 -9.45 5.51 19.29
CA VAL A 52 -10.58 5.20 18.40
C VAL A 52 -11.12 3.80 18.65
N GLY A 53 -10.27 2.82 18.94
CA GLY A 53 -10.76 1.48 19.29
C GLY A 53 -9.79 0.31 19.17
N ALA A 54 -8.53 0.52 18.75
CA ALA A 54 -7.51 -0.52 18.83
C ALA A 54 -7.25 -0.94 20.28
N ASP A 55 -6.83 -2.19 20.48
CA ASP A 55 -6.68 -2.81 21.80
C ASP A 55 -5.22 -2.80 22.28
N ALA A 56 -4.27 -2.83 21.35
CA ALA A 56 -2.84 -2.70 21.63
C ALA A 56 -2.14 -1.89 20.54
N GLY A 57 -0.97 -1.33 20.86
CA GLY A 57 -0.14 -0.59 19.91
C GLY A 57 1.32 -1.03 19.99
N VAL A 58 1.90 -1.26 18.82
CA VAL A 58 3.30 -1.65 18.62
C VAL A 58 3.98 -0.57 17.78
N LEU A 59 5.00 0.06 18.35
CA LEU A 59 5.88 1.00 17.68
C LEU A 59 7.17 0.28 17.31
N LEU A 60 7.39 0.07 16.01
CA LEU A 60 8.66 -0.41 15.48
C LEU A 60 9.56 0.81 15.20
N THR A 61 10.51 1.06 16.09
CA THR A 61 11.33 2.28 16.10
C THR A 61 12.81 1.93 16.30
N ASP A 62 13.62 2.20 15.28
CA ASP A 62 15.06 2.00 15.30
C ASP A 62 15.70 2.90 14.23
N ARG A 63 16.89 3.46 14.51
CA ARG A 63 17.64 4.25 13.53
C ARG A 63 18.03 3.42 12.31
N LYS A 64 18.24 2.10 12.46
CA LYS A 64 18.55 1.18 11.36
C LYS A 64 17.44 1.10 10.31
N LEU A 65 16.21 1.45 10.66
CA LEU A 65 15.06 1.47 9.74
C LEU A 65 14.99 2.76 8.90
N GLY A 66 15.83 3.75 9.21
CA GLY A 66 15.83 5.05 8.55
C GLY A 66 16.24 4.97 7.08
N GLY A 67 15.58 5.75 6.23
CA GLY A 67 15.88 5.83 4.80
C GLY A 67 15.46 4.62 3.99
N ALA A 68 14.60 3.75 4.56
CA ALA A 68 14.03 2.60 3.88
C ALA A 68 13.16 3.00 2.68
N ASP A 69 13.33 2.29 1.57
CA ASP A 69 12.35 2.24 0.50
C ASP A 69 11.19 1.29 0.84
N THR A 70 10.32 1.00 -0.13
CA THR A 70 9.14 0.16 0.08
C THR A 70 9.52 -1.25 0.50
N ALA A 71 10.53 -1.87 -0.13
CA ALA A 71 10.97 -3.23 0.18
C ALA A 71 11.64 -3.30 1.57
N ALA A 72 12.52 -2.34 1.88
CA ALA A 72 13.16 -2.21 3.19
C ALA A 72 12.19 -1.77 4.30
N THR A 73 10.98 -1.34 3.95
CA THR A 73 9.88 -1.05 4.88
C THR A 73 8.99 -2.29 5.09
N ALA A 74 8.66 -3.01 4.02
CA ALA A 74 7.79 -4.18 4.07
C ALA A 74 8.42 -5.34 4.86
N TYR A 75 9.73 -5.57 4.70
CA TYR A 75 10.43 -6.64 5.41
C TYR A 75 10.35 -6.53 6.95
N PRO A 76 10.79 -5.43 7.59
CA PRO A 76 10.73 -5.31 9.05
C PRO A 76 9.27 -5.29 9.57
N LEU A 77 8.33 -4.71 8.82
CA LEU A 77 6.89 -4.81 9.15
C LEU A 77 6.40 -6.25 9.12
N GLY A 78 6.79 -7.04 8.12
CA GLY A 78 6.49 -8.48 8.05
C GLY A 78 7.03 -9.25 9.25
N GLN A 79 8.26 -8.98 9.68
CA GLN A 79 8.83 -9.59 10.89
C GLN A 79 8.07 -9.19 12.17
N ALA A 80 7.71 -7.90 12.30
CA ALA A 80 6.89 -7.44 13.41
C ALA A 80 5.51 -8.13 13.42
N ILE A 81 4.87 -8.32 12.26
CA ILE A 81 3.59 -9.04 12.16
C ILE A 81 3.75 -10.50 12.59
N ARG A 82 4.82 -11.20 12.17
CA ARG A 82 5.11 -12.58 12.63
C ARG A 82 5.27 -12.64 14.15
N LYS A 83 5.96 -11.66 14.74
CA LYS A 83 6.13 -11.55 16.19
C LYS A 83 4.82 -11.24 16.91
N ILE A 84 3.98 -10.35 16.38
CA ILE A 84 2.64 -10.09 16.92
C ILE A 84 1.81 -11.36 16.90
N ALA A 85 1.78 -12.10 15.79
CA ALA A 85 1.03 -13.34 15.69
C ALA A 85 1.50 -14.37 16.73
N LYS A 86 2.82 -14.50 16.92
CA LYS A 86 3.39 -15.37 17.95
C LYS A 86 3.04 -14.93 19.38
N ASP A 87 3.23 -13.66 19.70
CA ASP A 87 3.20 -13.15 21.08
C ASP A 87 1.80 -12.71 21.55
N SER A 88 0.94 -12.26 20.63
CA SER A 88 -0.40 -11.73 20.94
C SER A 88 -1.55 -12.64 20.55
N PHE A 89 -1.32 -13.58 19.62
CA PHE A 89 -2.33 -14.51 19.13
C PHE A 89 -1.92 -15.98 19.31
N ASP A 90 -0.96 -16.28 20.19
CA ASP A 90 -0.47 -17.63 20.49
C ASP A 90 -0.04 -18.44 19.25
N GLY A 91 0.45 -17.75 18.22
CA GLY A 91 0.83 -18.36 16.95
C GLY A 91 -0.35 -18.76 16.05
N ASN A 92 -1.58 -18.39 16.42
CA ASN A 92 -2.76 -18.60 15.59
C ASN A 92 -2.62 -17.88 14.25
N ARG A 93 -3.14 -18.51 13.20
CA ARG A 93 -3.13 -18.02 11.82
C ARG A 93 -4.44 -17.36 11.40
N ASP A 94 -5.45 -17.37 12.27
CA ASP A 94 -6.75 -16.74 12.05
C ASP A 94 -6.70 -15.23 12.34
N TYR A 95 -5.99 -14.51 11.49
CA TYR A 95 -5.89 -13.05 11.57
C TYR A 95 -5.86 -12.39 10.19
N ILE A 96 -6.23 -11.11 10.17
CA ILE A 96 -6.27 -10.29 8.97
C ILE A 96 -5.39 -9.07 9.22
N ILE A 97 -4.53 -8.76 8.25
CA ILE A 97 -3.73 -7.54 8.24
C ILE A 97 -4.48 -6.51 7.41
N VAL A 98 -4.91 -5.42 8.03
CA VAL A 98 -5.65 -4.34 7.35
C VAL A 98 -4.77 -3.10 7.28
N SER A 99 -4.64 -2.50 6.10
CA SER A 99 -3.87 -1.27 5.88
C SER A 99 -4.58 -0.36 4.87
N GLY A 100 -4.23 0.92 4.85
CA GLY A 100 -4.62 1.82 3.78
C GLY A 100 -3.94 1.42 2.47
N MET A 101 -4.59 1.71 1.35
CA MET A 101 -4.05 1.40 0.02
C MET A 101 -2.71 2.09 -0.26
N GLN A 102 -2.55 3.34 0.16
CA GLN A 102 -1.34 4.13 -0.07
C GLN A 102 -1.14 5.17 1.04
N SER A 103 0.11 5.62 1.21
CA SER A 103 0.43 6.77 2.05
C SER A 103 0.49 8.03 1.19
N VAL A 104 0.01 9.16 1.71
CA VAL A 104 -0.03 10.42 0.96
C VAL A 104 1.33 11.10 0.78
N ASP A 105 2.36 10.64 1.49
CA ASP A 105 3.72 11.17 1.42
C ASP A 105 4.56 10.50 0.31
N GLY A 106 4.52 9.17 0.24
CA GLY A 106 5.24 8.36 -0.74
C GLY A 106 4.42 8.01 -1.98
N ASP A 107 3.10 7.88 -1.84
CA ASP A 107 2.12 7.61 -2.91
C ASP A 107 2.48 6.40 -3.80
N THR A 108 3.12 5.39 -3.21
CA THR A 108 3.63 4.21 -3.94
C THR A 108 2.63 3.06 -4.01
N ALA A 109 1.73 2.95 -3.04
CA ALA A 109 0.82 1.80 -2.84
C ALA A 109 1.52 0.42 -2.78
N GLN A 110 2.84 0.38 -2.47
CA GLN A 110 3.64 -0.84 -2.61
C GLN A 110 3.87 -1.61 -1.31
N VAL A 111 3.85 -0.96 -0.15
CA VAL A 111 4.23 -1.62 1.10
C VAL A 111 3.30 -2.80 1.46
N PRO A 112 1.96 -2.67 1.40
CA PRO A 112 1.07 -3.78 1.75
C PRO A 112 1.20 -5.05 0.88
N PRO A 113 1.24 -4.99 -0.48
CA PRO A 113 1.44 -6.20 -1.27
C PRO A 113 2.83 -6.82 -1.02
N GLN A 114 3.85 -6.00 -0.74
CA GLN A 114 5.16 -6.50 -0.37
C GLN A 114 5.16 -7.19 1.01
N ILE A 115 4.37 -6.70 1.97
CA ILE A 115 4.17 -7.39 3.25
C ILE A 115 3.53 -8.76 3.02
N ALA A 116 2.51 -8.84 2.15
CA ALA A 116 1.85 -10.10 1.82
C ALA A 116 2.85 -11.13 1.25
N GLU A 117 3.74 -10.68 0.37
CA GLU A 117 4.83 -11.48 -0.19
C GLU A 117 5.85 -11.91 0.88
N GLU A 118 6.33 -10.99 1.72
CA GLU A 118 7.27 -11.32 2.82
C GLU A 118 6.68 -12.32 3.82
N LEU A 119 5.35 -12.37 3.93
CA LEU A 119 4.61 -13.31 4.76
C LEU A 119 4.24 -14.60 4.03
N GLY A 120 4.25 -14.60 2.69
CA GLY A 120 3.79 -15.71 1.85
C GLY A 120 2.28 -15.94 1.97
N ILE A 121 1.49 -14.87 1.98
CA ILE A 121 0.03 -14.93 2.20
C ILE A 121 -0.76 -14.13 1.16
N THR A 122 -2.05 -14.44 1.06
CA THR A 122 -2.97 -13.81 0.10
C THR A 122 -3.13 -12.31 0.35
N HIS A 123 -3.13 -11.52 -0.72
CA HIS A 123 -3.44 -10.09 -0.71
C HIS A 123 -4.74 -9.78 -1.45
N ILE A 124 -5.64 -9.04 -0.81
CA ILE A 124 -6.85 -8.50 -1.40
C ILE A 124 -6.70 -6.98 -1.51
N ALA A 125 -6.41 -6.54 -2.74
CA ALA A 125 -6.23 -5.14 -3.07
C ALA A 125 -7.55 -4.37 -3.12
N TYR A 126 -7.49 -3.05 -2.92
CA TYR A 126 -8.57 -2.09 -3.23
C TYR A 126 -9.96 -2.37 -2.62
N ALA A 127 -10.02 -2.85 -1.38
CA ALA A 127 -11.27 -3.10 -0.67
C ALA A 127 -12.08 -1.81 -0.48
N THR A 128 -13.40 -1.92 -0.67
CA THR A 128 -14.36 -0.82 -0.52
C THR A 128 -15.50 -1.09 0.44
N SER A 129 -15.85 -2.35 0.67
CA SER A 129 -16.77 -2.77 1.72
C SER A 129 -16.57 -4.26 1.98
N PHE A 130 -17.21 -4.77 3.03
CA PHE A 130 -17.25 -6.20 3.33
C PHE A 130 -18.67 -6.59 3.77
N ASP A 131 -18.95 -7.88 3.72
CA ASP A 131 -20.15 -8.50 4.25
C ASP A 131 -19.82 -9.92 4.79
N PHE A 132 -20.71 -10.51 5.57
CA PHE A 132 -20.58 -11.85 6.14
C PHE A 132 -21.77 -12.76 5.77
N PRO A 133 -22.08 -12.95 4.47
CA PRO A 133 -23.13 -13.88 4.07
C PRO A 133 -22.76 -15.29 4.55
N GLU A 134 -23.73 -15.94 5.22
CA GLU A 134 -23.56 -17.29 5.77
C GLU A 134 -22.34 -17.42 6.71
N GLY A 135 -21.91 -16.32 7.34
CA GLY A 135 -20.77 -16.28 8.24
C GLY A 135 -19.40 -16.24 7.56
N GLN A 136 -19.33 -16.15 6.22
CA GLN A 136 -18.07 -16.06 5.48
C GLN A 136 -17.75 -14.64 5.06
N LEU A 137 -16.51 -14.19 5.30
CA LEU A 137 -16.07 -12.86 4.90
C LEU A 137 -16.04 -12.72 3.37
N GLN A 138 -16.88 -11.83 2.85
CA GLN A 138 -16.83 -11.37 1.47
C GLN A 138 -16.40 -9.90 1.43
N ILE A 139 -15.52 -9.56 0.49
CA ILE A 139 -14.95 -8.23 0.33
C ILE A 139 -15.30 -7.73 -1.06
N ARG A 140 -15.92 -6.55 -1.12
CA ARG A 140 -16.14 -5.84 -2.37
C ARG A 140 -14.93 -4.97 -2.67
N ARG A 141 -14.27 -5.17 -3.79
CA ARG A 141 -13.12 -4.37 -4.24
C ARG A 141 -13.36 -3.70 -5.59
N ILE A 142 -12.59 -2.67 -5.88
CA ILE A 142 -12.59 -1.99 -7.19
C ILE A 142 -11.42 -2.44 -8.04
N THR A 143 -11.64 -2.56 -9.34
CA THR A 143 -10.64 -2.86 -10.37
C THR A 143 -10.80 -1.90 -11.54
N SER A 144 -9.87 -1.96 -12.50
CA SER A 144 -9.98 -1.20 -13.74
C SER A 144 -11.26 -1.50 -14.55
N ARG A 145 -11.86 -2.68 -14.35
CA ARG A 145 -13.08 -3.14 -15.05
C ARG A 145 -14.37 -2.92 -14.27
N GLY A 146 -14.31 -2.40 -13.05
CA GLY A 146 -15.50 -2.14 -12.22
C GLY A 146 -15.33 -2.57 -10.78
N ALA A 147 -16.33 -3.26 -10.24
CA ALA A 147 -16.29 -3.79 -8.88
C ALA A 147 -16.52 -5.30 -8.88
N GLU A 148 -15.87 -6.00 -7.97
CA GLU A 148 -16.02 -7.44 -7.79
C GLU A 148 -16.09 -7.80 -6.30
N ILE A 149 -16.64 -8.98 -6.03
CA ILE A 149 -16.76 -9.54 -4.69
C ILE A 149 -15.84 -10.75 -4.62
N VAL A 150 -14.93 -10.75 -3.66
CA VAL A 150 -13.94 -11.81 -3.45
C VAL A 150 -13.95 -12.24 -1.99
N ALA A 151 -13.61 -13.50 -1.73
CA ALA A 151 -13.42 -14.03 -0.38
C ALA A 151 -11.95 -14.43 -0.19
N PRO A 152 -11.36 -14.28 1.01
CA PRO A 152 -10.06 -14.85 1.32
C PRO A 152 -10.09 -16.38 1.17
N GLN A 153 -9.14 -16.94 0.42
CA GLN A 153 -9.02 -18.41 0.28
C GLN A 153 -8.51 -19.08 1.57
N SER A 154 -7.71 -18.36 2.36
CA SER A 154 -7.12 -18.84 3.61
C SER A 154 -6.72 -17.65 4.49
N TYR A 155 -6.59 -17.91 5.79
CA TYR A 155 -6.00 -16.98 6.75
C TYR A 155 -4.56 -17.40 7.12
N PRO A 156 -3.64 -16.45 7.35
CA PRO A 156 -3.89 -15.02 7.37
C PRO A 156 -3.92 -14.42 5.97
N CYS A 157 -4.47 -13.21 5.83
CA CYS A 157 -4.47 -12.46 4.58
C CYS A 157 -4.22 -10.97 4.82
N VAL A 158 -3.75 -10.27 3.78
CA VAL A 158 -3.60 -8.81 3.77
C VAL A 158 -4.76 -8.20 3.00
N ILE A 159 -5.41 -7.20 3.58
CA ILE A 159 -6.45 -6.40 2.92
C ILE A 159 -6.00 -4.94 2.89
N THR A 160 -6.02 -4.33 1.71
CA THR A 160 -5.81 -2.88 1.58
C THR A 160 -7.11 -2.16 1.30
N VAL A 161 -7.42 -1.14 2.08
CA VAL A 161 -8.65 -0.35 1.95
C VAL A 161 -8.40 0.84 1.02
N ALA A 162 -9.15 0.89 -0.08
CA ALA A 162 -9.12 2.04 -1.00
C ALA A 162 -10.07 3.15 -0.55
N LYS A 163 -11.27 2.78 -0.09
CA LYS A 163 -12.26 3.71 0.43
C LYS A 163 -13.37 2.96 1.15
N TRP A 164 -13.71 3.29 2.40
CA TRP A 164 -14.85 2.68 3.09
C TRP A 164 -15.66 3.72 3.87
N THR A 165 -15.40 3.87 5.17
CA THR A 165 -15.96 4.92 6.01
C THR A 165 -14.88 5.51 6.91
N GLU A 166 -15.09 6.75 7.33
CA GLU A 166 -14.29 7.39 8.35
C GLU A 166 -14.42 6.64 9.69
N PRO A 167 -13.35 6.58 10.51
CA PRO A 167 -13.43 5.99 11.83
C PRO A 167 -14.34 6.80 12.76
N PRO A 168 -14.91 6.16 13.79
CA PRO A 168 -15.67 6.88 14.80
C PRO A 168 -14.79 7.88 15.53
N ASN A 169 -15.40 8.97 16.01
CA ASN A 169 -14.71 9.93 16.84
C ASN A 169 -14.23 9.28 18.15
N ALA A 170 -12.99 9.57 18.53
CA ALA A 170 -12.43 9.08 19.78
C ALA A 170 -13.21 9.63 20.98
N LEU A 171 -13.68 8.75 21.85
CA LEU A 171 -14.35 9.14 23.10
C LEU A 171 -13.32 9.66 24.10
N PHE A 172 -13.72 10.63 24.93
CA PHE A 172 -12.82 11.18 25.96
C PHE A 172 -12.31 10.09 26.93
N SER A 173 -13.19 9.20 27.38
CA SER A 173 -12.83 8.07 28.26
C SER A 173 -11.85 7.12 27.58
N ARG A 174 -12.08 6.79 26.30
CA ARG A 174 -11.19 5.91 25.53
C ARG A 174 -9.85 6.56 25.25
N THR A 175 -9.82 7.87 24.98
CA THR A 175 -8.59 8.65 24.82
C THR A 175 -7.78 8.65 26.11
N ARG A 176 -8.41 8.92 27.26
CA ARG A 176 -7.75 8.85 28.57
C ARG A 176 -7.15 7.46 28.83
N TRP A 177 -7.91 6.40 28.54
CA TRP A 177 -7.42 5.02 28.62
C TRP A 177 -6.20 4.79 27.72
N ALA A 178 -6.27 5.25 26.46
CA ALA A 178 -5.23 5.07 25.45
C ALA A 178 -3.90 5.70 25.86
N TYR A 179 -3.91 6.88 26.48
CA TYR A 179 -2.69 7.53 26.99
C TYR A 179 -2.14 6.87 28.26
N GLY A 180 -2.95 6.11 28.99
CA GLY A 180 -2.52 5.30 30.14
C GLY A 180 -1.92 3.93 29.75
N GLN A 181 -2.09 3.48 28.50
CA GLN A 181 -1.56 2.18 28.06
C GLN A 181 -0.05 2.22 27.82
N ILE A 182 0.61 1.08 27.98
CA ILE A 182 2.00 0.91 27.54
C ILE A 182 1.97 0.50 26.07
N LEU A 183 2.72 1.22 25.22
CA LEU A 183 2.99 0.79 23.86
C LEU A 183 4.19 -0.15 23.86
N PHE A 184 4.09 -1.24 23.10
CA PHE A 184 5.25 -2.08 22.85
C PHE A 184 6.19 -1.33 21.91
N GLN A 185 7.40 -1.03 22.37
CA GLN A 185 8.44 -0.45 21.52
C GLN A 185 9.41 -1.56 21.14
N TRP A 186 9.50 -1.84 19.85
CA TRP A 186 10.40 -2.85 19.30
C TRP A 186 11.45 -2.18 18.42
N SER A 187 12.69 -2.63 18.59
CA SER A 187 13.83 -2.34 17.72
C SER A 187 13.96 -3.39 16.62
N ALA A 188 14.93 -3.20 15.72
CA ALA A 188 15.27 -4.22 14.72
C ALA A 188 15.71 -5.56 15.35
N ALA A 189 16.36 -5.50 16.51
CA ALA A 189 16.82 -6.69 17.23
C ALA A 189 15.64 -7.47 17.84
N ASP A 190 14.61 -6.77 18.35
CA ASP A 190 13.46 -7.40 19.01
C ASP A 190 12.61 -8.24 18.04
N ILE A 191 12.60 -7.87 16.76
CA ILE A 191 11.93 -8.60 15.68
C ILE A 191 12.84 -9.62 15.00
N GLY A 192 14.11 -9.75 15.42
CA GLY A 192 15.08 -10.66 14.81
C GLY A 192 15.35 -10.36 13.33
N ALA A 193 15.30 -9.09 12.93
CA ALA A 193 15.49 -8.70 11.55
C ALA A 193 16.96 -8.77 11.11
N ASP A 194 17.19 -9.15 9.86
CA ASP A 194 18.49 -9.11 9.21
C ASP A 194 18.87 -7.67 8.85
N ASP A 195 19.94 -7.16 9.48
CA ASP A 195 20.48 -5.82 9.29
C ASP A 195 20.75 -5.48 7.81
N ALA A 196 21.07 -6.46 6.96
CA ALA A 196 21.35 -6.25 5.54
C ALA A 196 20.09 -5.85 4.74
N ARG A 197 18.89 -6.10 5.29
CA ARG A 197 17.60 -5.83 4.64
C ARG A 197 16.87 -4.63 5.23
N LEU A 198 17.53 -3.87 6.10
CA LEU A 198 16.95 -2.72 6.80
C LEU A 198 17.42 -1.40 6.22
N GLY A 199 16.56 -0.38 6.32
CA GLY A 199 16.90 1.01 6.03
C GLY A 199 17.48 1.24 4.65
N LEU A 200 18.35 2.24 4.53
CA LEU A 200 19.01 2.56 3.28
C LEU A 200 19.88 1.41 2.71
N PRO A 201 20.65 0.63 3.51
CA PRO A 201 21.42 -0.51 2.99
C PRO A 201 20.56 -1.61 2.37
N GLY A 202 19.39 -1.90 2.96
CA GLY A 202 18.43 -2.86 2.43
C GLY A 202 17.54 -2.33 1.31
N SER A 203 17.61 -1.01 1.04
CA SER A 203 16.79 -0.36 0.02
C SER A 203 17.33 -0.67 -1.37
N ARG A 204 16.42 -1.00 -2.28
CA ARG A 204 16.72 -1.27 -3.68
C ARG A 204 16.66 -0.02 -4.54
N THR A 205 15.95 1.00 -4.06
CA THR A 205 15.83 2.30 -4.69
C THR A 205 16.49 3.38 -3.85
N MET A 206 16.93 4.45 -4.51
CA MET A 206 17.50 5.61 -3.85
C MET A 206 16.94 6.88 -4.49
N VAL A 207 16.36 7.74 -3.66
CA VAL A 207 15.85 9.04 -4.12
C VAL A 207 17.02 9.97 -4.42
N ASN A 208 17.32 10.17 -5.70
CA ASN A 208 18.45 10.98 -6.12
C ASN A 208 18.20 12.50 -6.03
N ARG A 209 16.98 12.94 -6.36
CA ARG A 209 16.62 14.36 -6.36
C ARG A 209 15.13 14.55 -6.13
N ILE A 210 14.78 15.47 -5.23
CA ILE A 210 13.42 15.94 -5.01
C ILE A 210 13.33 17.38 -5.52
N PHE A 211 12.34 17.68 -6.34
CA PHE A 211 12.04 19.04 -6.81
C PHE A 211 10.54 19.27 -6.77
N SER A 212 10.12 20.51 -6.55
CA SER A 212 8.71 20.87 -6.65
C SER A 212 8.34 21.02 -8.13
N PRO A 213 7.25 20.40 -8.61
CA PRO A 213 6.71 20.68 -9.93
C PRO A 213 6.49 22.18 -10.08
N LYS A 214 6.95 22.76 -11.21
CA LYS A 214 6.64 24.15 -11.53
C LYS A 214 5.13 24.26 -11.71
N GLU A 215 4.49 25.26 -11.09
CA GLU A 215 3.09 25.55 -11.36
C GLU A 215 2.90 25.72 -12.87
N LEU A 216 1.95 24.97 -13.43
CA LEU A 216 1.55 25.13 -14.83
C LEU A 216 1.12 26.59 -15.04
N SER A 217 1.53 27.16 -16.17
CA SER A 217 1.31 28.56 -16.55
C SER A 217 -0.09 29.07 -16.18
N ARG A 218 -0.19 30.36 -15.80
CA ARG A 218 -1.46 31.08 -15.57
C ARG A 218 -2.49 30.64 -16.61
N ARG A 219 -3.51 29.89 -16.16
CA ARG A 219 -4.61 29.47 -17.03
C ARG A 219 -5.45 30.71 -17.31
N THR A 220 -5.59 31.09 -18.57
CA THR A 220 -6.51 32.16 -18.97
C THR A 220 -7.93 31.66 -18.78
N CYS A 221 -8.66 32.25 -17.84
CA CYS A 221 -10.08 31.99 -17.68
C CYS A 221 -10.85 32.88 -18.67
N VAL A 222 -11.65 32.27 -19.54
CA VAL A 222 -12.55 32.97 -20.45
C VAL A 222 -13.95 32.82 -19.90
N PHE A 223 -14.61 33.93 -19.55
CA PHE A 223 -16.00 33.95 -19.14
C PHE A 223 -16.87 34.24 -20.37
N GLU A 224 -17.63 33.25 -20.81
CA GLU A 224 -18.55 33.37 -21.95
C GLU A 224 -19.99 33.18 -21.46
N LYS A 225 -20.89 34.06 -21.89
CA LYS A 225 -22.31 34.04 -21.51
C LYS A 225 -23.19 33.41 -22.58
N ASP A 226 -22.71 33.40 -23.83
CA ASP A 226 -23.39 32.75 -24.95
C ASP A 226 -23.10 31.23 -24.93
N MET A 227 -24.17 30.43 -24.82
CA MET A 227 -24.09 28.97 -24.77
C MET A 227 -23.50 28.36 -26.05
N THR A 228 -23.86 28.90 -27.22
CA THR A 228 -23.38 28.38 -28.52
C THR A 228 -21.88 28.62 -28.65
N ARG A 229 -21.42 29.81 -28.25
CA ARG A 229 -20.00 30.15 -28.27
C ARG A 229 -19.19 29.35 -27.25
N LEU A 230 -19.76 29.10 -26.06
CA LEU A 230 -19.13 28.27 -25.04
C LEU A 230 -18.95 26.83 -25.51
N VAL A 231 -19.96 26.22 -26.13
CA VAL A 231 -19.86 24.86 -26.70
C VAL A 231 -18.78 24.81 -27.79
N GLY A 232 -18.69 25.82 -28.65
CA GLY A 232 -17.63 25.94 -29.65
C GLY A 232 -16.23 25.97 -29.02
N LEU A 233 -16.04 26.81 -28.00
CA LEU A 233 -14.77 26.90 -27.26
C LEU A 233 -14.38 25.58 -26.58
N LEU A 234 -15.36 24.84 -26.02
CA LEU A 234 -15.13 23.53 -25.41
C LEU A 234 -14.73 22.48 -26.44
N ALA A 235 -15.40 22.44 -27.59
CA ALA A 235 -15.09 21.52 -28.68
C ALA A 235 -13.67 21.76 -29.22
N GLU A 236 -13.29 23.03 -29.43
CA GLU A 236 -11.93 23.40 -29.83
C GLU A 236 -10.89 23.02 -28.78
N ALA A 237 -11.15 23.31 -27.50
CA ALA A 237 -10.23 22.98 -26.42
C ALA A 237 -10.01 21.46 -26.30
N TYR A 238 -11.07 20.67 -26.46
CA TYR A 238 -11.01 19.21 -26.47
C TYR A 238 -10.17 18.69 -27.66
N ALA A 239 -10.42 19.22 -28.86
CA ALA A 239 -9.66 18.85 -30.07
C ALA A 239 -8.17 19.20 -29.95
N ARG A 240 -7.82 20.37 -29.38
CA ARG A 240 -6.43 20.77 -29.12
C ARG A 240 -5.76 19.81 -28.15
N LYS A 241 -6.43 19.45 -27.05
CA LYS A 241 -5.88 18.54 -26.02
C LYS A 241 -5.61 17.14 -26.58
N SER A 242 -6.47 16.65 -27.47
CA SER A 242 -6.27 15.37 -28.19
C SER A 242 -4.99 15.38 -29.04
N LYS A 243 -4.75 16.47 -29.79
CA LYS A 243 -3.53 16.64 -30.61
C LYS A 243 -2.26 16.78 -29.77
N THR A 244 -2.28 17.60 -28.71
CA THR A 244 -1.13 17.73 -27.80
C THR A 244 -0.83 16.43 -27.06
N ALA A 245 -1.85 15.63 -26.71
CA ALA A 245 -1.66 14.31 -26.10
C ALA A 245 -1.03 13.29 -27.06
N GLN A 246 -1.21 13.45 -28.38
CA GLN A 246 -0.50 12.67 -29.40
C GLN A 246 0.95 13.14 -29.59
N GLU A 247 1.23 14.44 -29.53
CA GLU A 247 2.59 14.99 -29.69
C GLU A 247 3.50 14.74 -28.46
N VAL A 248 2.96 14.73 -27.24
CA VAL A 248 3.73 14.49 -26.01
C VAL A 248 4.16 13.01 -25.85
N ARG A 249 3.71 12.12 -26.73
CA ARG A 249 4.17 10.72 -26.79
C ARG A 249 5.53 10.53 -27.48
N THR A 250 6.31 11.57 -27.73
CA THR A 250 7.76 11.39 -27.93
C THR A 250 8.40 11.06 -26.59
N GLU A 251 8.61 9.76 -26.35
CA GLU A 251 9.42 9.23 -25.27
C GLU A 251 10.76 9.97 -25.25
N GLN A 252 10.94 10.89 -24.29
CA GLN A 252 12.31 11.31 -23.97
C GLN A 252 12.97 10.08 -23.34
N PRO A 253 13.99 9.48 -23.98
CA PRO A 253 14.66 8.34 -23.39
C PRO A 253 15.19 8.75 -22.03
N TYR A 254 14.90 7.94 -21.01
CA TYR A 254 15.42 8.14 -19.67
C TYR A 254 16.95 8.20 -19.75
N GLN A 255 17.52 9.40 -19.65
CA GLN A 255 18.96 9.56 -19.61
C GLN A 255 19.43 9.19 -18.22
N VAL A 256 20.15 8.07 -18.11
CA VAL A 256 20.92 7.76 -16.91
C VAL A 256 21.88 8.92 -16.68
N LEU A 257 21.71 9.63 -15.56
CA LEU A 257 22.53 10.79 -15.22
C LEU A 257 24.02 10.45 -15.27
N GLY A 258 24.80 11.30 -15.92
CA GLY A 258 26.21 11.08 -16.22
C GLY A 258 27.03 10.62 -15.00
N GLY A 259 27.79 9.53 -15.19
CA GLY A 259 28.74 8.99 -14.20
C GLY A 259 28.24 7.79 -13.39
N LYS A 260 26.93 7.49 -13.37
CA LYS A 260 26.41 6.27 -12.73
C LYS A 260 26.07 5.23 -13.79
N LYS A 261 26.72 4.07 -13.76
CA LYS A 261 26.28 2.91 -14.54
C LYS A 261 25.11 2.26 -13.80
N PRO A 262 23.95 2.02 -14.46
CA PRO A 262 22.88 1.27 -13.83
C PRO A 262 23.42 -0.14 -13.58
N HIS A 263 23.57 -0.50 -12.31
CA HIS A 263 24.07 -1.80 -11.90
C HIS A 263 22.98 -2.51 -11.11
N TYR A 264 22.12 -3.23 -11.80
CA TYR A 264 21.19 -4.16 -11.19
C TYR A 264 21.43 -5.54 -11.80
N ALA A 265 21.91 -6.47 -10.98
CA ALA A 265 22.13 -7.86 -11.33
C ALA A 265 21.17 -8.72 -10.51
N GLY A 266 19.91 -8.74 -10.93
CA GLY A 266 18.85 -9.53 -10.29
C GLY A 266 17.62 -9.65 -11.19
N GLU A 267 16.58 -10.30 -10.71
CA GLU A 267 15.34 -10.53 -11.46
C GLU A 267 14.29 -9.46 -11.13
N VAL A 268 13.68 -8.83 -12.14
CA VAL A 268 12.58 -7.88 -11.93
C VAL A 268 11.23 -8.59 -11.99
N TRP A 269 10.41 -8.38 -10.97
CA TRP A 269 9.10 -9.00 -10.82
C TRP A 269 8.06 -7.92 -10.57
N VAL A 270 6.94 -7.98 -11.31
CA VAL A 270 5.89 -6.96 -11.32
C VAL A 270 4.63 -7.58 -10.73
N TYR A 271 3.95 -6.88 -9.81
CA TYR A 271 2.60 -7.27 -9.41
C TYR A 271 1.71 -7.15 -10.64
N ILE A 272 1.08 -8.25 -11.05
CA ILE A 272 0.18 -8.30 -12.19
C ILE A 272 -1.17 -8.76 -11.71
N GLU A 273 -2.18 -7.91 -11.89
CA GLU A 273 -3.55 -8.29 -11.59
C GLU A 273 -4.09 -9.16 -12.73
N HIS A 274 -4.45 -10.40 -12.41
CA HIS A 274 -5.11 -11.32 -13.34
C HIS A 274 -6.62 -11.29 -13.12
N ASN A 275 -7.38 -11.13 -14.20
CA ASN A 275 -8.84 -11.23 -14.19
C ASN A 275 -9.29 -12.26 -15.23
N GLN A 276 -9.89 -13.36 -14.79
CA GLN A 276 -10.33 -14.48 -15.65
C GLN A 276 -9.25 -15.02 -16.59
N GLY A 277 -7.99 -15.02 -16.16
CA GLY A 277 -6.84 -15.48 -16.95
C GLY A 277 -6.17 -14.38 -17.79
N GLU A 278 -6.75 -13.17 -17.87
CA GLU A 278 -6.15 -12.03 -18.58
C GLU A 278 -5.36 -11.11 -17.64
N VAL A 279 -4.21 -10.64 -18.13
CA VAL A 279 -3.35 -9.67 -17.44
C VAL A 279 -3.92 -8.25 -17.60
N SER A 280 -4.23 -7.58 -16.48
CA SER A 280 -4.62 -6.17 -16.46
C SER A 280 -3.38 -5.26 -16.51
N ALA A 281 -3.53 -4.04 -17.05
CA ALA A 281 -2.44 -3.08 -17.14
C ALA A 281 -1.94 -2.68 -15.74
N VAL A 282 -0.68 -2.98 -15.43
CA VAL A 282 -0.04 -2.70 -14.14
C VAL A 282 1.12 -1.74 -14.25
N SER A 283 1.31 -0.95 -13.20
CA SER A 283 2.51 -0.12 -13.01
C SER A 283 3.69 -1.01 -12.61
N PRO A 284 4.93 -0.71 -13.05
CA PRO A 284 6.08 -1.57 -12.79
C PRO A 284 6.38 -1.64 -11.28
N ALA A 285 6.37 -2.85 -10.73
CA ALA A 285 6.91 -3.14 -9.41
C ALA A 285 8.35 -3.65 -9.53
N LEU A 286 9.13 -3.41 -8.48
CA LEU A 286 10.57 -3.71 -8.36
C LEU A 286 10.79 -5.08 -7.67
N PRO A 287 12.01 -5.65 -7.69
CA PRO A 287 12.30 -7.07 -7.92
C PRO A 287 12.06 -8.06 -6.76
N PHE A 288 11.59 -9.29 -6.98
CA PHE A 288 11.35 -10.33 -5.95
C PHE A 288 12.14 -11.65 -6.17
N ARG A 289 12.10 -12.58 -5.19
CA ARG A 289 12.79 -13.89 -5.23
C ARG A 289 11.79 -15.04 -5.45
N PRO A 290 12.17 -16.18 -6.07
CA PRO A 290 11.19 -17.15 -6.57
C PRO A 290 11.10 -18.40 -5.68
N GLU A 291 10.17 -18.48 -4.73
CA GLU A 291 9.77 -19.77 -4.11
C GLU A 291 8.28 -19.94 -3.75
N PHE A 292 7.39 -18.98 -4.00
CA PHE A 292 5.99 -19.10 -3.54
C PHE A 292 4.96 -18.71 -4.61
N TRP A 293 3.86 -19.47 -4.63
CA TRP A 293 2.84 -19.48 -5.66
C TRP A 293 1.95 -18.21 -5.60
N MET A 294 2.23 -17.28 -6.50
CA MET A 294 1.34 -16.25 -7.04
C MET A 294 1.74 -16.05 -8.50
N SER A 295 0.79 -15.86 -9.42
CA SER A 295 1.08 -15.72 -10.86
C SER A 295 1.83 -14.43 -11.16
N CYS A 296 3.15 -14.46 -10.96
CA CYS A 296 4.11 -13.44 -11.33
C CYS A 296 4.63 -13.74 -12.74
N CYS A 297 4.63 -12.74 -13.63
CA CYS A 297 5.14 -12.90 -14.98
C CYS A 297 6.60 -12.41 -15.07
N ARG A 298 7.50 -13.28 -15.53
CA ARG A 298 8.93 -13.01 -15.70
C ARG A 298 9.18 -12.20 -16.97
N ILE A 299 9.77 -11.02 -16.85
CA ILE A 299 10.24 -10.24 -18.00
C ILE A 299 11.78 -10.23 -18.00
N GLY A 300 12.39 -11.05 -18.86
CA GLY A 300 13.81 -10.96 -19.20
C GLY A 300 14.68 -12.17 -18.79
N GLY A 301 15.36 -12.74 -19.79
CA GLY A 301 16.34 -13.82 -19.69
C GLY A 301 16.44 -14.56 -21.02
N ASN A 302 17.59 -14.47 -21.68
CA ASN A 302 17.87 -15.10 -22.98
C ASN A 302 17.72 -16.64 -22.89
N ARG A 303 16.53 -17.18 -23.20
CA ARG A 303 16.26 -18.54 -23.69
C ARG A 303 14.74 -18.70 -23.89
N LYS A 304 14.36 -19.17 -25.09
CA LYS A 304 13.07 -19.62 -25.66
C LYS A 304 11.75 -19.34 -24.90
N PRO A 305 10.65 -18.99 -25.61
CA PRO A 305 9.34 -18.71 -25.00
C PRO A 305 8.84 -19.93 -24.18
N PRO A 306 8.31 -19.72 -22.96
CA PRO A 306 7.77 -20.81 -22.17
C PRO A 306 6.44 -21.30 -22.78
N SER A 307 6.40 -22.60 -23.05
CA SER A 307 5.19 -23.34 -23.44
C SER A 307 4.18 -23.33 -22.29
N TRP A 308 2.95 -22.94 -22.58
CA TRP A 308 1.82 -22.96 -21.66
C TRP A 308 1.36 -24.40 -21.42
N GLN A 309 1.46 -24.89 -20.19
CA GLN A 309 0.68 -26.04 -19.73
C GLN A 309 -0.25 -25.58 -18.62
N SER A 310 -1.51 -25.37 -18.99
CA SER A 310 -2.65 -25.19 -18.11
C SER A 310 -3.02 -26.53 -17.47
N TYR A 311 -2.90 -26.64 -16.16
CA TYR A 311 -3.55 -27.72 -15.41
C TYR A 311 -4.74 -27.15 -14.63
N TRP A 312 -5.92 -27.39 -15.18
CA TRP A 312 -7.18 -27.39 -14.45
C TRP A 312 -7.34 -28.73 -13.73
N ALA A 313 -7.60 -28.72 -12.42
CA ALA A 313 -8.30 -29.78 -11.71
C ALA A 313 -8.95 -29.10 -10.49
N ALA A 314 -10.28 -28.96 -10.36
CA ALA A 314 -11.33 -29.98 -10.33
C ALA A 314 -11.12 -31.02 -9.21
N ARG A 315 -11.29 -30.60 -7.95
CA ARG A 315 -12.14 -31.20 -6.91
C ARG A 315 -12.02 -30.44 -5.60
#